data_AF-X0XP85-F1
#
_entry.id   AF-X0XP85-F1
#
_cell.length_a   1.000
_cell.length_b   1.000
_cell.length_c   1.000
_cell.angle_alpha   90.00
_cell.angle_beta   90.00
_cell.angle_gamma   90.00
#
_symmetry.space_group_name_H-M   'P 1'
#
loop_
_entity.id
_entity.type
_entity.pdbx_description
1 polymer ?
#
loop_
_entity_poly.entity_id
_entity_poly.type
_entity_poly.pdbx_seq_one_letter_code
_entity_poly.pdbx_strand_id
1 'polypeptide(L)'
;VRHYNEDPNGKLETVVTQLAVMRPLVDYALKAVGPSGEVIIADAPQYDCDVDILLRELRLPEFLRWYRDALGLEVEWRDLRVQFGRHVNGVVIERRDLPGDPEGYVAVDLGDASEFTTLDSPRRARLRGADYDEEVTIRHHSGGRNEYLVSKTVLSADLVINCPKIKTHKKGGVTLSMKNLIGINGDKNWLPHYRSGFTSKGGDEFPRSDAYSRFRHAGTEFARRMLKRGIGGAVFRRIR
;
A
#
# COMPACT_ATOMS: atom_id res chain seq x y z
N VAL A 1 -6.28 -4.28 1.76
CA VAL A 1 -7.71 -4.21 2.21
C VAL A 1 -7.80 -4.18 3.73
N ARG A 2 -8.95 -3.86 4.34
CA ARG A 2 -9.16 -4.02 5.80
C ARG A 2 -10.00 -5.27 6.07
N HIS A 3 -9.92 -5.79 7.29
CA HIS A 3 -10.73 -6.92 7.79
C HIS A 3 -12.16 -6.51 8.17
N TYR A 4 -12.58 -5.27 7.87
CA TYR A 4 -13.91 -4.75 8.11
C TYR A 4 -14.29 -3.68 7.08
N ASN A 5 -15.58 -3.38 6.99
CA ASN A 5 -16.11 -2.25 6.22
C ASN A 5 -16.25 -1.02 7.13
N GLU A 6 -15.85 0.16 6.65
CA GLU A 6 -16.00 1.41 7.42
C GLU A 6 -17.47 1.82 7.59
N ASP A 7 -18.35 1.38 6.68
CA ASP A 7 -19.80 1.47 6.88
C ASP A 7 -20.23 0.36 7.86
N PRO A 8 -20.85 0.68 9.01
CA PRO A 8 -21.34 -0.31 9.97
C PRO A 8 -22.35 -1.30 9.39
N ASN A 9 -23.08 -0.89 8.34
CA ASN A 9 -24.02 -1.76 7.61
C ASN A 9 -23.38 -2.39 6.37
N GLY A 10 -22.12 -2.07 6.11
CA GLY A 10 -21.37 -2.52 4.96
C GLY A 10 -20.89 -3.96 5.10
N LYS A 11 -20.95 -4.69 3.98
CA LYS A 11 -20.52 -6.09 3.90
C LYS A 11 -19.01 -6.20 3.66
N LEU A 12 -18.32 -7.11 4.33
CA LEU A 12 -16.86 -7.31 4.19
C LEU A 12 -16.47 -7.66 2.74
N GLU A 13 -17.30 -8.43 2.07
CA GLU A 13 -17.15 -8.89 0.70
C GLU A 13 -16.97 -7.73 -0.29
N THR A 14 -17.54 -6.56 0.01
CA THR A 14 -17.37 -5.35 -0.81
C THR A 14 -15.97 -4.76 -0.69
N VAL A 15 -15.22 -5.07 0.38
CA VAL A 15 -13.88 -4.53 0.66
C VAL A 15 -12.74 -5.54 0.56
N VAL A 16 -13.01 -6.85 0.44
CA VAL A 16 -12.03 -7.94 0.13
C VAL A 16 -12.22 -8.59 -1.25
N THR A 17 -11.22 -9.31 -1.77
CA THR A 17 -11.39 -10.12 -3.00
C THR A 17 -11.97 -11.48 -2.61
N GLN A 18 -13.07 -11.89 -3.24
CA GLN A 18 -13.76 -13.13 -2.88
C GLN A 18 -13.02 -14.37 -3.42
N LEU A 19 -13.06 -15.45 -2.65
CA LEU A 19 -12.50 -16.74 -3.07
C LEU A 19 -13.16 -17.30 -4.34
N ALA A 20 -14.41 -16.95 -4.64
CA ALA A 20 -15.05 -17.32 -5.90
C ALA A 20 -14.33 -16.74 -7.14
N VAL A 21 -13.63 -15.62 -6.99
CA VAL A 21 -12.77 -15.03 -8.03
C VAL A 21 -11.37 -15.63 -7.96
N MET A 22 -10.81 -15.82 -6.77
CA MET A 22 -9.46 -16.37 -6.61
C MET A 22 -9.35 -17.83 -7.05
N ARG A 23 -10.36 -18.64 -6.76
CA ARG A 23 -10.40 -20.08 -7.06
C ARG A 23 -10.05 -20.40 -8.51
N PRO A 24 -10.76 -19.89 -9.52
CA PRO A 24 -10.43 -20.19 -10.90
C PRO A 24 -9.03 -19.68 -11.27
N LEU A 25 -8.58 -18.54 -10.75
CA LEU A 25 -7.23 -18.02 -11.01
C LEU A 25 -6.15 -18.97 -10.48
N VAL A 26 -6.31 -19.48 -9.25
CA VAL A 26 -5.40 -20.46 -8.64
C VAL A 26 -5.45 -21.78 -9.42
N ASP A 27 -6.63 -22.25 -9.81
CA ASP A 27 -6.78 -23.48 -10.60
C ASP A 27 -6.05 -23.40 -11.95
N TYR A 28 -6.14 -22.28 -12.66
CA TYR A 28 -5.42 -22.08 -13.92
C TYR A 28 -3.92 -21.84 -13.71
N ALA A 29 -3.53 -21.17 -12.63
CA ALA A 29 -2.12 -21.01 -12.28
C ALA A 29 -1.47 -22.38 -12.01
N LEU A 30 -2.09 -23.22 -11.18
CA LEU A 30 -1.59 -24.57 -10.89
C LEU A 30 -1.45 -25.43 -12.15
N LYS A 31 -2.41 -25.32 -13.09
CA LYS A 31 -2.30 -25.99 -14.39
C LYS A 31 -1.14 -25.48 -15.24
N ALA A 32 -0.87 -24.17 -15.20
CA ALA A 32 0.18 -23.55 -16.00
C ALA A 32 1.59 -23.86 -15.47
N VAL A 33 1.78 -23.85 -14.15
CA VAL A 33 3.09 -24.08 -13.52
C VAL A 33 3.49 -25.55 -13.48
N GLY A 34 2.53 -26.48 -13.61
CA GLY A 34 2.79 -27.92 -13.64
C GLY A 34 3.24 -28.49 -12.28
N PRO A 35 3.74 -29.74 -12.25
CA PRO A 35 3.98 -30.46 -11.00
C PRO A 35 5.20 -29.96 -10.18
N SER A 36 6.12 -29.23 -10.82
CA SER A 36 7.32 -28.70 -10.16
C SER A 36 7.24 -27.20 -9.87
N GLY A 37 6.16 -26.55 -10.30
CA GLY A 37 5.99 -25.11 -10.13
C GLY A 37 5.23 -24.77 -8.87
N GLU A 38 5.29 -23.50 -8.48
CA GLU A 38 4.73 -22.98 -7.25
C GLU A 38 3.64 -21.94 -7.55
N VAL A 39 2.60 -21.90 -6.71
CA VAL A 39 1.59 -20.85 -6.74
C VAL A 39 1.52 -20.18 -5.37
N ILE A 40 1.80 -18.88 -5.36
CA ILE A 40 1.76 -18.03 -4.16
C ILE A 40 0.65 -17.00 -4.32
N ILE A 41 -0.18 -16.88 -3.30
CA ILE A 41 -1.15 -15.78 -3.15
C ILE A 41 -0.50 -14.75 -2.22
N ALA A 42 -0.18 -13.58 -2.76
CA ALA A 42 0.41 -12.50 -1.98
C ALA A 42 -0.50 -11.27 -1.95
N ASP A 43 -0.61 -10.61 -0.78
CA ASP A 43 -1.26 -9.31 -0.64
C ASP A 43 -0.50 -8.44 0.37
N ALA A 44 -0.69 -7.13 0.29
CA ALA A 44 -0.35 -6.21 1.37
C ALA A 44 -1.63 -5.48 1.80
N PRO A 45 -2.36 -6.03 2.79
CA PRO A 45 -3.53 -5.38 3.34
C PRO A 45 -3.27 -3.93 3.80
N GLN A 46 -4.34 -3.24 4.16
CA GLN A 46 -4.22 -1.90 4.70
C GLN A 46 -3.38 -1.95 5.98
N TYR A 47 -2.65 -0.87 6.24
CA TYR A 47 -1.65 -0.80 7.31
C TYR A 47 -2.18 -1.18 8.70
N ASP A 48 -3.47 -0.92 8.97
CA ASP A 48 -4.18 -1.21 10.22
C ASP A 48 -4.98 -2.52 10.19
N CYS A 49 -4.79 -3.35 9.16
CA CYS A 49 -5.52 -4.60 9.04
C CYS A 49 -4.97 -5.67 9.99
N ASP A 50 -5.82 -6.20 10.86
CA ASP A 50 -5.63 -7.51 11.46
C ASP A 50 -5.74 -8.58 10.36
N VAL A 51 -4.64 -9.30 10.10
CA VAL A 51 -4.59 -10.30 9.03
C VAL A 51 -5.24 -11.60 9.45
N ASP A 52 -5.11 -12.00 10.71
CA ASP A 52 -5.66 -13.26 11.20
C ASP A 52 -7.19 -13.24 11.13
N ILE A 53 -7.78 -12.10 11.52
CA ILE A 53 -9.22 -11.87 11.33
C ILE A 53 -9.58 -11.89 9.84
N LEU A 54 -8.84 -11.15 8.99
CA LEU A 54 -9.10 -11.13 7.55
C LEU A 54 -9.11 -12.54 6.94
N LEU A 55 -8.10 -13.35 7.24
CA LEU A 55 -7.96 -14.70 6.70
C LEU A 55 -9.06 -15.63 7.19
N ARG A 56 -9.43 -15.53 8.46
CA ARG A 56 -10.53 -16.29 9.05
C ARG A 56 -11.87 -15.96 8.38
N GLU A 57 -12.20 -14.68 8.26
CA GLU A 57 -13.47 -14.25 7.65
C GLU A 57 -13.54 -14.62 6.15
N LEU A 58 -12.40 -14.59 5.46
CA LEU A 58 -12.29 -15.06 4.08
C LEU A 58 -12.33 -16.58 3.92
N ARG A 59 -12.14 -17.33 5.02
CA ARG A 59 -11.91 -18.79 5.02
C ARG A 59 -10.73 -19.20 4.14
N LEU A 60 -9.70 -18.35 4.08
CA LEU A 60 -8.50 -18.64 3.28
C LEU A 60 -7.77 -19.90 3.79
N PRO A 61 -7.61 -20.14 5.12
CA PRO A 61 -6.98 -21.37 5.60
C PRO A 61 -7.71 -22.64 5.13
N GLU A 62 -9.05 -22.66 5.16
CA GLU A 62 -9.87 -23.77 4.65
C GLU A 62 -9.64 -23.99 3.16
N PHE A 63 -9.55 -22.89 2.40
CA PHE A 63 -9.32 -22.91 0.97
C PHE A 63 -7.95 -23.51 0.60
N LEU A 64 -6.89 -23.09 1.29
CA LEU A 64 -5.54 -23.65 1.08
C LEU A 64 -5.47 -25.12 1.50
N ARG A 65 -6.06 -25.47 2.66
CA ARG A 65 -6.15 -26.88 3.12
C ARG A 65 -6.86 -27.77 2.11
N TRP A 66 -7.93 -27.28 1.47
CA TRP A 66 -8.63 -28.05 0.44
C TRP A 66 -7.71 -28.43 -0.73
N TYR A 67 -6.81 -27.55 -1.19
CA TYR A 67 -5.90 -27.88 -2.30
C TYR A 67 -4.93 -28.99 -1.94
N ARG A 68 -4.36 -28.90 -0.74
CA ARG A 68 -3.48 -29.93 -0.22
C ARG A 68 -4.21 -31.26 -0.02
N ASP A 69 -5.34 -31.25 0.70
CA ASP A 69 -5.99 -32.47 1.13
C ASP A 69 -6.73 -33.17 -0.03
N ALA A 70 -7.31 -32.41 -0.97
CA ALA A 70 -8.08 -32.96 -2.08
C ALA A 70 -7.24 -33.25 -3.33
N LEU A 71 -6.19 -32.47 -3.60
CA LEU A 71 -5.40 -32.56 -4.84
C LEU A 71 -3.91 -32.86 -4.61
N GLY A 72 -3.42 -32.83 -3.37
CA GLY A 72 -1.99 -32.94 -3.08
C GLY A 72 -1.18 -31.73 -3.59
N LEU A 73 -1.82 -30.58 -3.78
CA LEU A 73 -1.18 -29.36 -4.30
C LEU A 73 -1.04 -28.34 -3.19
N GLU A 74 0.15 -27.76 -3.05
CA GLU A 74 0.41 -26.67 -2.11
C GLU A 74 0.18 -25.31 -2.77
N VAL A 75 -0.49 -24.41 -2.05
CA VAL A 75 -0.66 -23.01 -2.44
C VAL A 75 -0.33 -22.17 -1.21
N GLU A 76 0.64 -21.27 -1.33
CA GLU A 76 1.09 -20.45 -0.21
C GLU A 76 0.30 -19.14 -0.11
N TRP A 77 0.15 -18.61 1.11
CA TRP A 77 -0.27 -17.23 1.35
C TRP A 77 0.89 -16.41 1.95
N ARG A 78 1.15 -15.22 1.40
CA ARG A 78 2.17 -14.29 1.92
C ARG A 78 1.57 -12.91 2.22
N ASP A 79 1.82 -12.41 3.43
CA ASP A 79 1.55 -11.01 3.82
C ASP A 79 2.80 -10.16 3.56
N LEU A 80 2.75 -9.33 2.51
CA LEU A 80 3.87 -8.49 2.07
C LEU A 80 4.01 -7.19 2.88
N ARG A 81 3.39 -7.08 4.05
CA ARG A 81 3.55 -5.90 4.90
C ARG A 81 4.78 -6.05 5.80
N VAL A 82 5.67 -5.07 5.76
CA VAL A 82 6.81 -4.97 6.70
C VAL A 82 6.42 -4.35 8.04
N GLN A 83 5.26 -3.71 8.11
CA GLN A 83 4.80 -3.02 9.31
C GLN A 83 3.28 -3.05 9.43
N PHE A 84 2.82 -3.17 10.66
CA PHE A 84 1.46 -2.88 11.08
C PHE A 84 1.44 -1.55 11.80
N GLY A 85 0.38 -0.77 11.60
CA GLY A 85 0.12 0.34 12.49
C GLY A 85 -1.32 0.78 12.51
N ARG A 86 -1.76 1.10 13.72
CA ARG A 86 -3.13 1.52 14.01
C ARG A 86 -3.16 3.03 14.13
N HIS A 87 -4.09 3.64 13.40
CA HIS A 87 -4.31 5.08 13.45
C HIS A 87 -5.64 5.38 14.15
N VAL A 88 -5.63 6.36 15.04
CA VAL A 88 -6.84 6.98 15.57
C VAL A 88 -6.81 8.43 15.14
N ASN A 89 -7.86 8.89 14.45
CA ASN A 89 -7.97 10.28 14.00
C ASN A 89 -6.81 10.77 13.13
N GLY A 90 -6.18 9.84 12.39
CA GLY A 90 -5.00 10.13 11.57
C GLY A 90 -3.76 10.37 12.42
N VAL A 91 -3.65 9.77 13.60
CA VAL A 91 -2.42 9.74 14.41
C VAL A 91 -2.04 8.29 14.64
N VAL A 92 -0.78 7.92 14.41
CA VAL A 92 -0.25 6.59 14.71
C VAL A 92 -0.28 6.39 16.22
N ILE A 93 -1.02 5.40 16.69
CA ILE A 93 -1.11 5.05 18.12
C ILE A 93 -0.36 3.77 18.45
N GLU A 94 -0.07 2.97 17.43
CA GLU A 94 0.61 1.70 17.53
C GLU A 94 1.34 1.46 16.23
N ARG A 95 2.58 0.98 16.33
CA ARG A 95 3.40 0.55 15.20
C ARG A 95 4.19 -0.66 15.67
N ARG A 96 4.17 -1.72 14.88
CA ARG A 96 5.01 -2.91 15.07
C ARG A 96 5.52 -3.40 13.74
N ASP A 97 6.74 -3.90 13.73
CA ASP A 97 7.29 -4.55 12.56
C ASP A 97 6.58 -5.88 12.32
N LEU A 98 6.45 -6.24 11.06
CA LEU A 98 5.94 -7.51 10.57
C LEU A 98 7.06 -8.19 9.77
N PRO A 99 7.02 -9.53 9.61
CA PRO A 99 8.06 -10.26 8.88
C PRO A 99 8.26 -9.75 7.44
N GLY A 100 7.19 -9.27 6.79
CA GLY A 100 7.21 -8.87 5.39
C GLY A 100 7.38 -10.06 4.45
N ASP A 101 7.87 -9.77 3.25
CA ASP A 101 8.18 -10.77 2.24
C ASP A 101 9.32 -11.69 2.74
N PRO A 102 9.11 -13.02 2.83
CA PRO A 102 10.15 -13.98 3.18
C PRO A 102 11.37 -13.95 2.25
N GLU A 103 11.19 -13.61 0.97
CA GLU A 103 12.31 -13.46 0.02
C GLU A 103 13.02 -12.12 0.18
N GLY A 104 12.43 -11.20 0.94
CA GLY A 104 12.91 -9.85 1.19
C GLY A 104 12.48 -8.85 0.12
N TYR A 105 13.16 -7.71 0.10
CA TYR A 105 12.86 -6.61 -0.82
C TYR A 105 14.11 -6.15 -1.55
N VAL A 106 13.94 -5.48 -2.68
CA VAL A 106 15.01 -4.85 -3.45
C VAL A 106 14.63 -3.43 -3.82
N ALA A 107 15.60 -2.52 -3.74
CA ALA A 107 15.47 -1.17 -4.26
C ALA A 107 15.60 -1.23 -5.79
N VAL A 108 14.48 -1.01 -6.50
CA VAL A 108 14.44 -0.90 -7.95
C VAL A 108 14.53 0.57 -8.31
N ASP A 109 15.66 1.00 -8.87
CA ASP A 109 15.82 2.35 -9.39
C ASP A 109 15.41 2.41 -10.87
N LEU A 110 14.36 3.18 -11.17
CA LEU A 110 13.93 3.40 -12.55
C LEU A 110 14.79 4.47 -13.26
N GLY A 111 15.61 5.23 -12.54
CA GLY A 111 16.42 6.31 -13.09
C GLY A 111 15.60 7.23 -13.99
N ASP A 112 16.07 7.43 -15.23
CA ASP A 112 15.44 8.30 -16.21
C ASP A 112 14.11 7.75 -16.77
N ALA A 113 13.84 6.45 -16.64
CA ALA A 113 12.59 5.84 -17.11
C ALA A 113 11.38 6.19 -16.22
N SER A 114 11.60 6.85 -15.07
CA SER A 114 10.52 7.32 -14.22
C SER A 114 9.81 8.54 -14.80
N GLU A 115 8.48 8.59 -14.68
CA GLU A 115 7.69 9.80 -14.96
C GLU A 115 8.12 10.99 -14.07
N PHE A 116 8.73 10.72 -12.93
CA PHE A 116 9.26 11.74 -12.04
C PHE A 116 10.55 12.38 -12.56
N THR A 117 11.22 11.82 -13.57
CA THR A 117 12.44 12.38 -14.18
C THR A 117 12.23 13.81 -14.69
N THR A 118 11.02 14.12 -15.16
CA THR A 118 10.66 15.46 -15.65
C THR A 118 10.52 16.53 -14.56
N LEU A 119 10.52 16.14 -13.27
CA LEU A 119 10.44 17.09 -12.17
C LEU A 119 11.79 17.75 -11.88
N ASP A 120 11.76 19.07 -11.75
CA ASP A 120 12.89 19.85 -11.22
C ASP A 120 13.08 19.64 -9.70
N SER A 121 14.24 20.05 -9.18
CA SER A 121 14.59 19.92 -7.77
C SER A 121 13.57 20.57 -6.82
N PRO A 122 13.05 21.78 -7.09
CA PRO A 122 12.00 22.38 -6.25
C PRO A 122 10.71 21.55 -6.18
N ARG A 123 10.27 20.92 -7.27
CA ARG A 123 9.09 20.05 -7.28
C ARG A 123 9.36 18.71 -6.61
N ARG A 124 10.56 18.15 -6.72
CA ARG A 124 10.97 16.92 -6.00
C ARG A 124 10.98 17.11 -4.49
N ALA A 125 11.45 18.26 -4.00
CA ALA A 125 11.42 18.59 -2.57
C ALA A 125 9.99 18.67 -1.98
N ARG A 126 8.96 18.68 -2.84
CA ARG A 126 7.55 18.68 -2.42
C ARG A 126 6.95 17.28 -2.32
N LEU A 127 7.63 16.24 -2.79
CA LEU A 127 7.08 14.88 -2.76
C LEU A 127 6.73 14.47 -1.32
N ARG A 128 5.62 13.77 -1.19
CA ARG A 128 5.10 13.23 0.08
C ARG A 128 4.73 11.77 -0.13
N GLY A 129 5.22 10.90 0.73
CA GLY A 129 4.87 9.49 0.76
C GLY A 129 3.64 9.19 1.63
N ALA A 130 3.54 7.95 2.07
CA ALA A 130 2.42 7.44 2.86
C ALA A 130 2.46 7.88 4.34
N ASP A 131 3.63 8.25 4.88
CA ASP A 131 3.81 8.62 6.29
C ASP A 131 4.16 10.12 6.47
N TYR A 132 4.41 10.54 7.71
CA TYR A 132 4.74 11.92 8.07
C TYR A 132 6.12 12.35 7.59
N ASP A 133 7.08 11.45 7.56
CA ASP A 133 8.47 11.75 7.21
C ASP A 133 8.67 11.82 5.70
N GLU A 134 8.63 13.03 5.16
CA GLU A 134 8.80 13.29 3.74
C GLU A 134 10.23 13.05 3.23
N GLU A 135 11.24 13.09 4.11
CA GLU A 135 12.64 13.00 3.70
C GLU A 135 12.98 11.64 3.09
N VAL A 136 12.32 10.57 3.55
CA VAL A 136 12.45 9.23 2.96
C VAL A 136 12.05 9.27 1.49
N THR A 137 10.84 9.74 1.17
CA THR A 137 10.34 9.84 -0.20
C THR A 137 11.24 10.73 -1.06
N ILE A 138 11.62 11.90 -0.53
CA ILE A 138 12.45 12.86 -1.27
C ILE A 138 13.82 12.24 -1.60
N ARG A 139 14.46 11.57 -0.64
CA ARG A 139 15.78 10.94 -0.81
C ARG A 139 15.80 9.87 -1.90
N HIS A 140 14.74 9.06 -1.98
CA HIS A 140 14.59 7.98 -2.98
C HIS A 140 14.18 8.49 -4.37
N HIS A 141 13.78 9.77 -4.49
CA HIS A 141 13.35 10.40 -5.74
C HIS A 141 14.12 11.68 -6.10
N SER A 142 15.37 11.79 -5.62
CA SER A 142 16.24 12.94 -5.84
C SER A 142 17.63 12.54 -6.32
N GLY A 143 18.32 13.46 -6.99
CA GLY A 143 19.70 13.25 -7.45
C GLY A 143 19.81 12.21 -8.57
N GLY A 144 18.84 12.19 -9.49
CA GLY A 144 18.79 11.26 -10.63
C GLY A 144 18.19 9.88 -10.31
N ARG A 145 17.92 9.58 -9.04
CA ARG A 145 17.30 8.31 -8.62
C ARG A 145 15.78 8.40 -8.57
N ASN A 146 15.12 7.28 -8.85
CA ASN A 146 13.69 7.05 -8.64
C ASN A 146 13.48 5.61 -8.17
N GLU A 147 13.65 5.41 -6.87
CA GLU A 147 13.73 4.09 -6.24
C GLU A 147 12.41 3.63 -5.63
N TYR A 148 12.12 2.34 -5.79
CA TYR A 148 10.94 1.66 -5.26
C TYR A 148 11.38 0.41 -4.51
N LEU A 149 10.87 0.18 -3.29
CA LEU A 149 11.25 -0.98 -2.48
C LEU A 149 10.30 -2.15 -2.76
N VAL A 150 10.63 -2.98 -3.74
CA VAL A 150 9.72 -3.99 -4.29
C VAL A 150 9.99 -5.39 -3.71
N SER A 151 8.92 -6.13 -3.44
CA SER A 151 8.92 -7.53 -3.00
C SER A 151 9.70 -8.43 -3.97
N LYS A 152 10.62 -9.23 -3.43
CA LYS A 152 11.38 -10.20 -4.21
C LYS A 152 10.51 -11.36 -4.67
N THR A 153 9.55 -11.82 -3.85
CA THR A 153 8.53 -12.81 -4.26
C THR A 153 7.87 -12.41 -5.58
N VAL A 154 7.54 -11.13 -5.76
CA VAL A 154 6.88 -10.65 -6.97
C VAL A 154 7.84 -10.50 -8.14
N LEU A 155 9.07 -10.06 -7.89
CA LEU A 155 10.08 -9.86 -8.94
C LEU A 155 10.72 -11.17 -9.43
N SER A 156 10.79 -12.19 -8.57
CA SER A 156 11.34 -13.51 -8.89
C SER A 156 10.34 -14.42 -9.61
N ALA A 157 9.05 -14.08 -9.57
CA ALA A 157 8.00 -14.87 -10.21
C ALA A 157 8.11 -14.83 -11.75
N ASP A 158 8.00 -16.01 -12.39
CA ASP A 158 7.93 -16.12 -13.85
C ASP A 158 6.65 -15.51 -14.44
N LEU A 159 5.56 -15.47 -13.65
CA LEU A 159 4.28 -14.91 -14.04
C LEU A 159 3.58 -14.24 -12.83
N VAL A 160 3.16 -12.99 -13.01
CA VAL A 160 2.33 -12.27 -12.02
C VAL A 160 0.88 -12.18 -12.52
N ILE A 161 -0.04 -12.83 -11.81
CA ILE A 161 -1.49 -12.71 -12.06
C ILE A 161 -2.06 -11.59 -11.17
N ASN A 162 -2.25 -10.41 -11.75
CA ASN A 162 -2.74 -9.24 -11.02
C ASN A 162 -4.28 -9.22 -10.92
N CYS A 163 -4.81 -9.65 -9.77
CA CYS A 163 -6.26 -9.74 -9.55
C CYS A 163 -6.90 -8.37 -9.21
N PRO A 164 -7.67 -7.74 -10.13
CA PRO A 164 -8.23 -6.41 -9.90
C PRO A 164 -9.20 -6.37 -8.74
N LYS A 165 -9.25 -5.21 -8.09
CA LYS A 165 -10.39 -4.85 -7.27
C LYS A 165 -10.94 -3.47 -7.62
N ILE A 166 -12.25 -3.42 -7.88
CA ILE A 166 -12.96 -2.16 -8.14
C ILE A 166 -13.39 -1.54 -6.81
N LYS A 167 -12.82 -0.38 -6.51
CA LYS A 167 -13.25 0.53 -5.45
C LYS A 167 -13.16 1.95 -5.95
N THR A 168 -14.02 2.83 -5.44
CA THR A 168 -13.82 4.27 -5.60
C THR A 168 -12.59 4.72 -4.81
N HIS A 169 -11.90 5.74 -5.31
CA HIS A 169 -10.71 6.29 -4.67
C HIS A 169 -10.68 7.80 -4.83
N LYS A 170 -10.60 8.53 -3.70
CA LYS A 170 -10.73 9.99 -3.64
C LYS A 170 -9.77 10.79 -4.54
N LYS A 171 -8.65 10.21 -4.97
CA LYS A 171 -7.65 10.84 -5.88
C LYS A 171 -7.71 10.27 -7.30
N GLY A 172 -7.44 8.98 -7.48
CA GLY A 172 -7.44 8.30 -8.78
C GLY A 172 -8.80 7.89 -9.36
N GLY A 173 -9.94 8.25 -8.75
CA GLY A 173 -11.27 7.85 -9.21
C GLY A 173 -11.63 6.41 -8.84
N VAL A 174 -10.90 5.43 -9.40
CA VAL A 174 -11.05 3.99 -9.11
C VAL A 174 -9.70 3.30 -8.90
N THR A 175 -9.67 2.19 -8.14
CA THR A 175 -8.42 1.46 -7.83
C THR A 175 -7.95 0.50 -8.92
N LEU A 176 -8.88 -0.30 -9.48
CA LEU A 176 -8.63 -1.35 -10.49
C LEU A 176 -7.38 -2.22 -10.16
N SER A 177 -6.69 -2.75 -11.18
CA SER A 177 -5.50 -3.62 -10.99
C SER A 177 -4.23 -2.85 -10.63
N MET A 178 -4.10 -1.60 -11.06
CA MET A 178 -2.87 -0.82 -10.86
C MET A 178 -2.59 -0.56 -9.37
N LYS A 179 -3.64 -0.50 -8.54
CA LYS A 179 -3.47 -0.29 -7.09
C LYS A 179 -2.72 -1.44 -6.41
N ASN A 180 -2.76 -2.65 -6.96
CA ASN A 180 -2.03 -3.79 -6.39
C ASN A 180 -0.50 -3.62 -6.51
N LEU A 181 -0.02 -2.84 -7.48
CA LEU A 181 1.40 -2.49 -7.61
C LEU A 181 1.89 -1.58 -6.47
N ILE A 182 0.98 -0.90 -5.78
CA ILE A 182 1.31 -0.19 -4.53
C ILE A 182 1.50 -1.18 -3.37
N GLY A 183 0.83 -2.34 -3.42
CA GLY A 183 0.87 -3.37 -2.40
C GLY A 183 2.20 -4.13 -2.37
N ILE A 184 2.85 -4.33 -3.52
CA ILE A 184 4.13 -5.06 -3.61
C ILE A 184 5.32 -4.25 -3.07
N ASN A 185 5.10 -2.99 -2.69
CA ASN A 185 6.13 -2.13 -2.12
C ASN A 185 6.16 -2.30 -0.59
N GLY A 186 7.32 -2.67 -0.04
CA GLY A 186 7.50 -2.90 1.39
C GLY A 186 7.29 -1.62 2.20
N ASP A 187 8.13 -0.60 1.97
CA ASP A 187 7.95 0.72 2.56
C ASP A 187 7.20 1.64 1.59
N LYS A 188 5.91 1.86 1.88
CA LYS A 188 5.02 2.72 1.09
C LYS A 188 5.44 4.19 1.13
N ASN A 189 6.39 4.58 1.99
CA ASN A 189 6.95 5.91 2.01
C ASN A 189 8.02 6.13 0.92
N TRP A 190 8.46 5.08 0.22
CA TRP A 190 9.26 5.22 -1.00
C TRP A 190 8.39 5.69 -2.16
N LEU A 191 7.08 5.42 -2.15
CA LEU A 191 6.16 5.81 -3.20
C LEU A 191 5.75 7.29 -3.08
N PRO A 192 5.99 8.14 -4.09
CA PRO A 192 5.46 9.50 -4.08
C PRO A 192 3.95 9.48 -4.30
N HIS A 193 3.19 9.97 -3.32
CA HIS A 193 1.73 9.99 -3.35
C HIS A 193 1.14 11.31 -3.86
N TYR A 194 1.85 12.41 -3.61
CA TYR A 194 1.47 13.77 -4.03
C TYR A 194 2.63 14.75 -3.79
N ARG A 195 2.52 15.96 -4.31
CA ARG A 195 3.41 17.10 -4.02
C ARG A 195 2.70 18.10 -3.10
N SER A 196 3.31 18.41 -1.96
CA SER A 196 2.78 19.37 -0.98
C SER A 196 2.64 20.78 -1.56
N GLY A 197 1.49 21.40 -1.25
CA GLY A 197 1.17 22.77 -1.63
C GLY A 197 0.23 22.90 -2.83
N PHE A 198 0.23 24.10 -3.43
CA PHE A 198 -0.73 24.52 -4.45
C PHE A 198 -0.24 24.24 -5.87
N THR A 199 -1.16 23.96 -6.78
CA THR A 199 -0.89 23.82 -8.23
C THR A 199 -0.09 24.99 -8.81
N SER A 200 -0.44 26.23 -8.45
CA SER A 200 0.27 27.45 -8.87
C SER A 200 1.72 27.55 -8.37
N LYS A 201 2.12 26.72 -7.40
CA LYS A 201 3.47 26.67 -6.81
C LYS A 201 4.17 25.32 -7.02
N GLY A 202 3.67 24.50 -7.96
CA GLY A 202 4.24 23.19 -8.29
C GLY A 202 3.88 22.06 -7.31
N GLY A 203 2.93 22.28 -6.40
CA GLY A 203 2.27 21.21 -5.64
C GLY A 203 1.05 20.66 -6.38
N ASP A 204 0.38 19.67 -5.80
CA ASP A 204 -0.90 19.13 -6.31
C ASP A 204 -1.84 18.71 -5.17
N GLU A 205 -1.55 19.15 -3.94
CA GLU A 205 -2.40 18.91 -2.78
C GLU A 205 -3.67 19.76 -2.80
N PHE A 206 -3.56 21.00 -3.27
CA PHE A 206 -4.67 21.96 -3.33
C PHE A 206 -4.80 22.59 -4.72
N PRO A 207 -6.01 22.61 -5.31
CA PRO A 207 -6.21 23.17 -6.65
C PRO A 207 -6.14 24.70 -6.70
N ARG A 208 -6.44 25.38 -5.58
CA ARG A 208 -6.47 26.85 -5.47
C ARG A 208 -5.97 27.31 -4.09
N SER A 209 -5.46 28.54 -4.03
CA SER A 209 -4.92 29.16 -2.81
C SER A 209 -5.92 30.08 -2.11
N ASP A 210 -7.15 29.62 -1.90
CA ASP A 210 -8.14 30.34 -1.08
C ASP A 210 -7.76 30.31 0.42
N ALA A 211 -8.42 31.14 1.22
CA ALA A 211 -8.10 31.30 2.64
C ALA A 211 -8.21 29.98 3.43
N TYR A 212 -9.23 29.16 3.13
CA TYR A 212 -9.45 27.89 3.79
C TYR A 212 -8.36 26.87 3.43
N SER A 213 -8.01 26.74 2.15
CA SER A 213 -6.94 25.86 1.68
C SER A 213 -5.57 26.29 2.24
N ARG A 214 -5.30 27.59 2.36
CA ARG A 214 -4.09 28.13 3.02
C ARG A 214 -4.00 27.76 4.48
N PHE A 215 -5.10 27.93 5.23
CA PHE A 215 -5.16 27.54 6.63
C PHE A 215 -4.94 26.02 6.80
N ARG A 216 -5.61 25.20 5.97
CA ARG A 216 -5.44 23.73 5.99
C ARG A 216 -4.03 23.29 5.66
N HIS A 217 -3.41 23.88 4.64
CA HIS A 217 -2.03 23.58 4.28
C HIS A 217 -1.07 23.92 5.43
N ALA A 218 -1.18 25.10 6.02
CA ALA A 218 -0.36 25.51 7.16
C ALA A 218 -0.54 24.58 8.37
N GLY A 219 -1.79 24.23 8.71
CA GLY A 219 -2.08 23.29 9.80
C GLY A 219 -1.54 21.88 9.54
N THR A 220 -1.62 21.40 8.30
CA THR A 220 -1.11 20.08 7.90
C THR A 220 0.41 20.01 8.01
N GLU A 221 1.11 21.03 7.51
CA GLU A 221 2.58 21.10 7.60
C GLU A 221 3.05 21.27 9.05
N PHE A 222 2.33 22.04 9.88
CA PHE A 222 2.61 22.13 11.31
C PHE A 222 2.42 20.78 12.02
N ALA A 223 1.28 20.11 11.79
CA ALA A 223 1.00 18.81 12.38
C ALA A 223 2.04 17.75 11.96
N ARG A 224 2.42 17.71 10.68
CA ARG A 224 3.48 16.83 10.18
C ARG A 224 4.80 17.04 10.91
N ARG A 225 5.26 18.29 11.04
CA ARG A 225 6.49 18.62 11.76
C ARG A 225 6.47 18.19 13.23
N MET A 226 5.32 18.37 13.89
CA MET A 226 5.14 17.96 15.29
C MET A 226 5.14 16.44 15.43
N LEU A 227 4.39 15.73 14.58
CA LEU A 227 4.31 14.27 14.58
C LEU A 227 5.66 13.62 14.22
N LYS A 228 6.41 14.18 13.25
CA LYS A 228 7.78 13.74 12.93
C LYS A 228 8.73 13.82 14.13
N ARG A 229 8.52 14.80 15.01
CA ARG A 229 9.30 14.96 16.26
C ARG A 229 8.74 14.15 17.44
N GLY A 230 7.68 13.37 17.23
CA GLY A 230 6.99 12.62 18.29
C GLY A 230 6.19 13.50 19.26
N ILE A 231 5.97 14.78 18.95
CA ILE A 231 5.34 15.75 19.85
C ILE A 231 3.85 15.89 19.50
N GLY A 232 2.98 15.91 20.52
CA GLY A 232 1.58 16.27 20.37
C GLY A 232 0.65 15.15 19.90
N GLY A 233 1.13 13.91 19.75
CA GLY A 233 0.29 12.77 19.36
C GLY A 233 -0.95 12.60 20.26
N ALA A 234 -0.82 12.81 21.57
CA ALA A 234 -1.95 12.77 22.52
C ALA A 234 -2.99 13.89 22.32
N VAL A 235 -2.54 15.06 21.89
CA VAL A 235 -3.39 16.24 21.65
C VAL A 235 -4.11 16.10 20.31
N PHE A 236 -3.40 15.70 19.25
CA PHE A 236 -3.99 15.45 17.94
C PHE A 236 -5.01 14.30 17.94
N ARG A 237 -4.84 13.29 18.82
CA ARG A 237 -5.85 12.23 19.03
C ARG A 237 -7.21 12.77 19.48
N ARG A 238 -7.27 13.87 20.23
CA ARG A 238 -8.50 14.42 20.83
C ARG A 238 -9.22 15.45 19.96
N ILE A 239 -8.58 15.98 18.92
CA ILE A 239 -9.02 17.20 18.22
C ILE A 239 -9.77 16.90 16.90
N ARG A 240 -9.93 15.64 16.50
CA ARG A 240 -10.54 15.30 15.20
C ARG A 240 -11.66 14.30 15.32
#